data_AF-A0AAV7JIE6-F1
#
_entry.id   AF-A0AAV7JIE6-F1
#
_cell.length_a   1.000
_cell.length_b   1.000
_cell.length_c   1.000
_cell.angle_alpha   90.00
_cell.angle_beta   90.00
_cell.angle_gamma   90.00
#
_symmetry.space_group_name_H-M   'P 1'
#
loop_
_entity.id
_entity.type
_entity.pdbx_description
1 polymer ?
#
loop_
_entity_poly.entity_id
_entity_poly.type
_entity_poly.pdbx_seq_one_letter_code
_entity_poly.pdbx_strand_id
1 'polypeptide(L)'
;MEGGYMFTVQRRIGDMVHWQCEERGTCKARIHTKGAEIVKRTTGQPEADNTTPSASVLAPPVQPTTLAELALPAVYQQAAKGEQFLLYDSGTDNVHRFLIFGTQHNLGMLQRSKIWLANGTSPLCQVYVVHGLRGGDDPMKTGHLLPSLFVLSPNKT
;
A
#
# COMPACT_ATOMS: atom_id res chain seq x y z
N MET A 1 7.89 -4.94 -1.70
CA MET A 1 6.80 -5.37 -0.80
C MET A 1 6.21 -6.63 -1.41
N GLU A 2 6.53 -7.80 -0.86
CA GLU A 2 5.96 -9.09 -1.27
C GLU A 2 5.29 -9.70 -0.03
N GLY A 3 4.01 -10.08 -0.15
CA GLY A 3 3.21 -10.68 0.93
C GLY A 3 2.72 -9.65 1.94
N GLY A 4 1.47 -9.19 1.79
CA GLY A 4 0.78 -8.15 2.57
C GLY A 4 0.57 -8.40 4.06
N TYR A 5 1.58 -8.86 4.78
CA TYR A 5 1.58 -9.02 6.23
C TYR A 5 2.16 -7.76 6.89
N MET A 6 1.42 -7.16 7.81
CA MET A 6 1.91 -6.09 8.69
C MET A 6 2.59 -6.70 9.92
N PHE A 7 3.84 -6.33 10.17
CA PHE A 7 4.65 -6.84 11.28
C PHE A 7 4.95 -5.74 12.31
N THR A 8 4.84 -6.10 13.59
CA THR A 8 5.21 -5.26 14.73
C THR A 8 6.47 -5.80 15.39
N VAL A 9 7.33 -4.92 15.92
CA VAL A 9 8.52 -5.33 16.67
C VAL A 9 8.07 -5.92 18.00
N GLN A 10 8.42 -7.18 18.26
CA GLN A 10 8.13 -7.86 19.52
C GLN A 10 9.26 -7.65 20.53
N ARG A 11 10.51 -7.82 20.11
CA ARG A 11 11.69 -7.66 20.97
C ARG A 11 12.96 -7.40 20.17
N ARG A 12 13.95 -6.78 20.81
CA ARG A 12 15.31 -6.57 20.28
C ARG A 12 16.31 -7.24 21.21
N ILE A 13 17.23 -8.04 20.67
CA ILE A 13 18.27 -8.75 21.41
C ILE A 13 19.58 -8.59 20.67
N GLY A 14 20.49 -7.79 21.22
CA GLY A 14 21.69 -7.34 20.50
C GLY A 14 21.30 -6.71 19.17
N ASP A 15 21.96 -7.15 18.09
CA ASP A 15 21.68 -6.67 16.73
C ASP A 15 20.48 -7.36 16.05
N MET A 16 19.81 -8.29 16.75
CA MET A 16 18.68 -9.04 16.21
C MET A 16 17.34 -8.40 16.62
N VAL A 17 16.49 -8.12 15.63
CA VAL A 17 15.11 -7.66 15.84
C VAL A 17 14.14 -8.79 15.51
N HIS A 18 13.28 -9.11 16.48
CA HIS A 18 12.19 -10.08 16.30
C HIS A 18 10.89 -9.34 16.00
N TRP A 19 10.24 -9.73 14.91
CA TRP A 19 9.01 -9.17 14.40
C TRP A 19 7.92 -10.24 14.42
N GLN A 20 6.69 -9.83 14.75
CA GLN A 20 5.51 -10.68 14.74
C GLN A 20 4.38 -9.98 14.00
N CYS A 21 3.58 -10.74 13.24
CA CYS A 21 2.40 -10.20 12.59
C CYS A 21 1.45 -9.50 13.59
N GLU A 22 0.83 -8.40 13.15
CA GLU A 22 -0.06 -7.58 13.96
C GLU A 22 -1.40 -8.28 14.27
N GLU A 23 -1.85 -9.21 13.42
CA GLU A 23 -3.04 -10.04 13.63
C GLU A 23 -2.78 -11.16 14.67
N ARG A 24 -2.52 -10.72 15.91
CA ARG A 24 -2.21 -11.60 17.04
C ARG A 24 -3.44 -12.47 17.36
N GLY A 25 -3.32 -13.78 17.12
CA GLY A 25 -4.35 -14.79 17.42
C GLY A 25 -4.68 -15.67 16.23
N THR A 26 -4.70 -15.10 15.02
CA THR A 26 -5.01 -15.78 13.76
C THR A 26 -3.75 -15.99 12.90
N CYS A 27 -2.75 -15.12 13.04
CA CYS A 27 -1.49 -15.21 12.31
C CYS A 27 -0.31 -15.50 13.24
N LYS A 28 0.44 -16.58 12.96
CA LYS A 28 1.68 -16.94 13.68
C LYS A 28 2.96 -16.51 12.95
N ALA A 29 2.84 -15.68 11.90
CA ALA A 29 4.00 -15.29 11.11
C ALA A 29 5.01 -14.47 11.92
N ARG A 30 6.30 -14.78 11.75
CA ARG A 30 7.41 -14.13 12.44
C ARG A 30 8.55 -13.85 11.47
N ILE A 31 9.24 -12.73 11.67
CA ILE A 31 10.44 -12.35 10.94
C ILE A 31 11.53 -12.02 11.96
N HIS A 32 12.76 -12.46 11.73
CA HIS A 32 13.91 -11.95 12.47
C HIS A 32 14.83 -11.21 11.50
N THR A 33 15.33 -10.05 11.90
CA THR A 33 16.30 -9.27 11.11
C THR A 33 17.56 -9.01 11.90
N LYS A 34 18.70 -8.84 11.21
CA LYS A 34 19.92 -8.23 11.73
C LYS A 34 20.26 -7.04 10.83
N GLY A 35 20.22 -5.83 11.37
CA GLY A 35 20.27 -4.62 10.54
C GLY A 35 19.16 -4.60 9.50
N ALA A 36 19.52 -4.50 8.22
CA ALA A 36 18.61 -4.51 7.07
C ALA A 36 18.31 -5.92 6.51
N GLU A 37 19.02 -6.96 6.96
CA GLU A 37 18.88 -8.31 6.41
C GLU A 37 17.87 -9.15 7.18
N ILE A 38 17.08 -9.93 6.44
CA ILE A 38 16.14 -10.90 7.00
C ILE A 38 16.88 -12.22 7.22
N VAL A 39 17.06 -12.59 8.50
CA VAL A 39 17.81 -13.79 8.89
C VAL A 39 16.91 -15.00 9.15
N LYS A 40 15.61 -14.80 9.41
CA LYS A 40 14.64 -15.88 9.58
C LYS A 40 13.22 -15.45 9.23
N ARG A 41 12.46 -16.34 8.58
CA ARG A 41 11.04 -16.17 8.28
C ARG A 41 10.24 -17.40 8.76
N THR A 42 9.06 -17.17 9.32
CA THR A 42 8.09 -18.21 9.65
C THR A 42 6.74 -17.77 9.10
N THR A 43 6.15 -18.58 8.22
CA THR A 43 4.81 -18.38 7.65
C THR A 43 3.75 -18.93 8.61
N GLY A 44 2.60 -18.25 8.71
CA GLY A 44 1.65 -18.41 9.81
C GLY A 44 0.52 -19.41 9.60
N GLN A 45 0.59 -20.35 8.66
CA GLN A 45 -0.47 -21.35 8.51
C GLN A 45 -0.39 -22.40 9.63
N PRO A 46 -1.53 -22.80 10.23
CA PRO A 46 -1.57 -23.99 11.07
C PRO A 46 -1.17 -25.21 10.22
N GLU A 47 -0.34 -26.10 10.77
CA GLU A 47 -0.13 -27.44 10.21
C GLU A 47 -1.50 -28.10 10.03
N ALA A 48 -1.98 -28.16 8.79
CA ALA A 48 -3.04 -29.07 8.41
C ALA A 48 -2.41 -30.46 8.29
N ASP A 49 -3.03 -31.42 8.96
CA ASP A 49 -2.75 -32.84 8.88
C ASP A 49 -2.38 -33.29 7.45
N ASN A 50 -1.37 -34.16 7.38
CA ASN A 50 -0.95 -34.83 6.16
C ASN A 50 -2.09 -35.72 5.64
N THR A 51 -2.91 -35.19 4.74
CA THR A 51 -3.59 -35.98 3.72
C THR A 51 -3.58 -35.17 2.43
N THR A 52 -2.66 -35.53 1.56
CA THR A 52 -2.58 -35.10 0.16
C THR A 52 -3.94 -35.28 -0.52
N PRO A 53 -4.43 -34.25 -1.21
CA PRO A 53 -4.73 -34.43 -2.62
C PRO A 53 -3.88 -33.49 -3.46
N SER A 54 -3.34 -34.06 -4.53
CA SER A 54 -2.57 -33.40 -5.58
C SER A 54 -3.26 -32.10 -6.04
N ALA A 55 -2.75 -30.95 -5.59
CA ALA A 55 -3.16 -29.66 -6.11
C ALA A 55 -2.28 -29.34 -7.32
N SER A 56 -2.89 -29.38 -8.50
CA SER A 56 -2.36 -28.86 -9.75
C SER A 56 -1.68 -27.51 -9.53
N VAL A 57 -0.45 -27.38 -10.03
CA VAL A 57 0.32 -26.13 -10.10
C VAL A 57 -0.48 -25.11 -10.91
N LEU A 58 -1.25 -24.26 -10.23
CA LEU A 58 -1.86 -23.10 -10.86
C LEU A 58 -0.74 -22.09 -11.11
N ALA A 59 -0.55 -21.71 -12.38
CA ALA A 59 0.37 -20.65 -12.76
C ALA A 59 0.09 -19.37 -11.95
N PRO A 60 1.12 -18.57 -11.61
CA PRO A 60 0.91 -17.29 -10.94
C PRO A 60 -0.06 -16.42 -11.76
N PRO A 61 -0.93 -15.63 -11.09
CA PRO A 61 -1.92 -14.82 -11.78
C PRO A 61 -1.22 -13.86 -12.73
N VAL A 62 -1.72 -13.78 -13.97
CA VAL A 62 -1.24 -12.86 -15.00
C VAL A 62 -1.25 -11.45 -14.42
N GLN A 63 -0.09 -10.79 -14.37
CA GLN A 63 -0.03 -9.41 -13.94
C GLN A 63 -0.80 -8.54 -14.95
N PRO A 64 -1.69 -7.65 -14.49
CA PRO A 64 -2.43 -6.77 -15.38
C PRO A 64 -1.44 -5.88 -16.14
N THR A 65 -1.57 -5.85 -17.47
CA THR A 65 -0.71 -5.03 -18.33
C THR A 65 -1.29 -3.63 -18.54
N THR A 66 -2.56 -3.45 -18.22
CA THR A 66 -3.29 -2.18 -18.28
C THR A 66 -4.07 -1.94 -16.98
N LEU A 67 -4.40 -0.68 -16.70
CA LEU A 67 -5.25 -0.35 -15.54
C LEU A 67 -6.69 -0.82 -15.72
N ALA A 68 -7.17 -0.98 -16.97
CA ALA A 68 -8.49 -1.53 -17.25
C ALA A 68 -8.64 -2.98 -16.73
N GLU A 69 -7.57 -3.78 -16.83
CA GLU A 69 -7.50 -5.17 -16.34
C GLU A 69 -7.36 -5.28 -14.81
N LEU A 70 -7.09 -4.17 -14.12
CA LEU A 70 -6.91 -4.17 -12.67
C LEU A 70 -8.25 -4.36 -11.94
N ALA A 71 -8.54 -5.59 -11.55
CA ALA A 71 -9.58 -5.85 -10.55
C ALA A 71 -9.08 -5.33 -9.18
N LEU A 72 -9.77 -4.35 -8.60
CA LEU A 72 -9.39 -3.74 -7.32
C LEU A 72 -10.26 -4.29 -6.17
N PRO A 73 -9.72 -5.20 -5.33
CA PRO A 73 -10.41 -5.71 -4.16
C PRO A 73 -10.96 -4.61 -3.24
N ALA A 74 -12.14 -4.83 -2.66
CA ALA A 74 -12.80 -3.89 -1.76
C ALA A 74 -11.91 -3.48 -0.56
N VAL A 75 -11.05 -4.39 -0.08
CA VAL A 75 -10.11 -4.10 1.01
C VAL A 75 -9.12 -2.98 0.68
N TYR A 76 -8.76 -2.79 -0.60
CA TYR A 76 -7.87 -1.71 -1.03
C TYR A 76 -8.61 -0.40 -1.36
N GLN A 77 -9.94 -0.43 -1.32
CA GLN A 77 -10.75 0.77 -1.50
C GLN A 77 -10.97 1.52 -0.18
N GLN A 78 -10.52 0.95 0.95
CA GLN A 78 -10.68 1.50 2.29
C GLN A 78 -9.33 1.72 2.96
N ALA A 79 -9.23 2.75 3.79
CA ALA A 79 -8.11 3.03 4.67
C ALA A 79 -8.32 2.31 6.01
N ALA A 80 -7.36 2.46 6.93
CA ALA A 80 -7.48 1.96 8.28
C ALA A 80 -8.79 2.42 8.92
N LYS A 81 -9.47 1.51 9.64
CA LYS A 81 -10.79 1.74 10.28
C LYS A 81 -11.97 1.92 9.30
N GLY A 82 -11.83 1.53 8.04
CA GLY A 82 -12.94 1.45 7.08
C GLY A 82 -13.31 2.77 6.42
N GLU A 83 -12.48 3.82 6.54
CA GLU A 83 -12.68 5.08 5.83
C GLU A 83 -12.52 4.85 4.31
N GLN A 84 -13.38 5.46 3.48
CA GLN A 84 -13.26 5.38 2.03
C GLN A 84 -11.92 5.98 1.58
N PHE A 85 -11.13 5.18 0.87
CA PHE A 85 -9.80 5.55 0.38
C PHE A 85 -9.73 5.67 -1.14
N LEU A 86 -10.51 4.89 -1.89
CA LEU A 86 -10.69 5.13 -3.32
C LEU A 86 -11.70 6.28 -3.49
N LEU A 87 -11.23 7.46 -3.88
CA LEU A 87 -12.06 8.64 -4.05
C LEU A 87 -12.69 8.70 -5.44
N TYR A 88 -11.98 8.19 -6.45
CA TYR A 88 -12.46 8.20 -7.83
C TYR A 88 -11.87 7.04 -8.64
N ASP A 89 -12.72 6.44 -9.46
CA ASP A 89 -12.35 5.46 -10.49
C ASP A 89 -13.04 5.88 -11.79
N SER A 90 -12.25 6.12 -12.83
CA SER A 90 -12.80 6.55 -14.13
C SER A 90 -13.47 5.44 -14.94
N GLY A 91 -13.52 4.20 -14.43
CA GLY A 91 -14.23 3.08 -15.04
C GLY A 91 -13.31 2.07 -15.74
N THR A 92 -13.68 0.79 -15.68
CA THR A 92 -12.97 -0.33 -16.33
C THR A 92 -13.14 -0.37 -17.84
N ASP A 93 -14.18 0.28 -18.36
CA ASP A 93 -14.46 0.48 -19.77
C ASP A 93 -13.58 1.57 -20.41
N ASN A 94 -12.86 2.35 -19.58
CA ASN A 94 -11.98 3.40 -20.03
C ASN A 94 -10.55 2.87 -20.28
N VAL A 95 -10.09 2.90 -21.54
CA VAL A 95 -8.70 2.51 -21.90
C VAL A 95 -7.63 3.40 -21.24
N HIS A 96 -8.01 4.61 -20.84
CA HIS A 96 -7.19 5.54 -20.07
C HIS A 96 -7.58 5.57 -18.59
N ARG A 97 -8.09 4.45 -18.05
CA ARG A 97 -8.54 4.35 -16.66
C ARG A 97 -7.50 4.93 -15.71
N PHE A 98 -7.93 5.83 -14.85
CA PHE A 98 -7.13 6.36 -13.76
C PHE A 98 -7.90 6.26 -12.44
N LEU A 99 -7.14 6.09 -11.36
CA LEU A 99 -7.67 5.95 -10.02
C LEU A 99 -7.10 7.08 -9.15
N ILE A 100 -7.95 7.67 -8.31
CA ILE A 100 -7.53 8.65 -7.31
C ILE A 100 -7.79 8.04 -5.94
N PHE A 101 -6.70 7.87 -5.18
CA PHE A 101 -6.73 7.42 -3.81
C PHE A 101 -6.41 8.57 -2.85
N GLY A 102 -7.05 8.55 -1.69
CA GLY A 102 -6.91 9.53 -0.64
C GLY A 102 -8.12 9.50 0.28
N THR A 103 -8.20 10.45 1.21
CA THR A 103 -9.36 10.56 2.10
C THR A 103 -10.06 11.90 1.87
N GLN A 104 -11.30 12.01 2.34
CA GLN A 104 -12.02 13.28 2.32
C GLN A 104 -11.28 14.36 3.13
N HIS A 105 -10.63 13.94 4.22
CA HIS A 105 -9.74 14.82 4.99
C HIS A 105 -8.60 15.38 4.14
N ASN A 106 -7.92 14.52 3.37
CA ASN A 106 -6.82 14.92 2.51
C ASN A 106 -7.28 15.86 1.38
N LEU A 107 -8.45 15.60 0.77
CA LEU A 107 -9.07 16.51 -0.20
C LEU A 107 -9.32 17.89 0.42
N GLY A 108 -9.89 17.92 1.62
CA GLY A 108 -10.11 19.16 2.35
C GLY A 108 -8.80 19.91 2.64
N MET A 109 -7.71 19.19 2.97
CA MET A 109 -6.40 19.82 3.13
C MET A 109 -5.88 20.41 1.82
N LEU A 110 -5.96 19.67 0.72
CA LEU A 110 -5.52 20.15 -0.60
C LEU A 110 -6.30 21.36 -1.06
N GLN A 111 -7.63 21.37 -0.90
CA GLN A 111 -8.47 22.51 -1.25
C GLN A 111 -8.06 23.79 -0.53
N ARG A 112 -7.54 23.68 0.71
CA ARG A 112 -7.03 24.83 1.48
C ARG A 112 -5.56 25.14 1.18
N SER A 113 -4.86 24.25 0.50
CA SER A 113 -3.44 24.42 0.22
C SER A 113 -3.23 25.30 -0.99
N LYS A 114 -2.35 26.30 -0.86
CA LYS A 114 -2.01 27.24 -1.94
C LYS A 114 -1.00 26.65 -2.94
N ILE A 115 -0.32 25.57 -2.58
CA ILE A 115 0.76 24.96 -3.37
C ILE A 115 0.51 23.47 -3.46
N TRP A 116 0.42 22.96 -4.69
CA TRP A 116 0.31 21.53 -4.98
C TRP A 116 1.55 21.09 -5.73
N LEU A 117 2.16 19.99 -5.27
CA LEU A 117 3.32 19.39 -5.93
C LEU A 117 2.99 17.95 -6.30
N ALA A 118 3.13 17.60 -7.56
CA ALA A 118 2.96 16.24 -8.05
C ALA A 118 4.32 15.66 -8.44
N ASN A 119 4.71 14.54 -7.83
CA ASN A 119 5.88 13.78 -8.25
C ASN A 119 5.44 12.45 -8.85
N GLY A 120 5.98 12.10 -10.02
CA GLY A 120 5.68 10.86 -10.74
C GLY A 120 6.86 9.89 -10.68
N THR A 121 6.60 8.63 -10.37
CA THR A 121 7.62 7.56 -10.40
C THR A 121 7.17 6.45 -11.35
N SER A 122 8.03 5.95 -12.26
CA SER A 122 7.67 4.82 -13.15
C SER A 122 8.86 3.91 -13.49
N PRO A 123 8.61 2.60 -13.59
CA PRO A 123 8.79 1.96 -14.90
C PRO A 123 7.56 1.26 -15.52
N LEU A 124 6.42 1.06 -14.81
CA LEU A 124 5.26 0.29 -15.34
C LEU A 124 3.87 0.93 -15.15
N CYS A 125 3.69 1.85 -14.21
CA CYS A 125 2.48 2.68 -14.07
C CYS A 125 2.92 4.04 -13.51
N GLN A 126 2.31 5.14 -13.96
CA GLN A 126 2.62 6.45 -13.42
C GLN A 126 1.83 6.63 -12.11
N VAL A 127 2.52 6.51 -10.98
CA VAL A 127 1.98 6.90 -9.68
C VAL A 127 2.35 8.36 -9.44
N TYR A 128 1.37 9.24 -9.43
CA TYR A 128 1.54 10.63 -9.04
C TYR A 128 1.15 10.81 -7.58
N VAL A 129 2.07 11.35 -6.79
CA VAL A 129 1.78 11.73 -5.40
C VAL A 129 1.55 13.24 -5.35
N VAL A 130 0.32 13.66 -5.04
CA VAL A 130 -0.03 15.07 -4.86
C VAL A 130 0.20 15.44 -3.40
N HIS A 131 1.10 16.40 -3.17
CA HIS A 131 1.42 16.91 -1.85
C HIS A 131 0.66 18.21 -1.59
N GLY A 132 0.10 18.32 -0.40
CA GLY A 132 -0.47 19.55 0.13
C GLY A 132 0.43 20.12 1.23
N LEU A 133 0.57 21.43 1.26
CA LEU A 133 1.23 22.15 2.34
C LEU A 133 0.28 22.31 3.54
N ARG A 134 0.72 21.88 4.72
CA ARG A 134 0.02 22.01 6.01
C ARG A 134 0.92 22.76 7.00
N GLY A 135 0.51 23.91 7.49
CA GLY A 135 1.27 24.73 8.44
C GLY A 135 0.45 25.90 8.97
N GLY A 136 0.94 26.57 10.02
CA GLY A 136 0.31 27.75 10.62
C GLY A 136 0.47 29.01 9.76
N ASP A 137 0.28 30.18 10.38
CA ASP A 137 0.16 31.49 9.69
C ASP A 137 1.31 31.84 8.72
N ASP A 138 2.51 31.27 8.92
CA ASP A 138 3.63 31.32 7.97
C ASP A 138 3.97 29.90 7.43
N PRO A 139 3.44 29.54 6.25
CA PRO A 139 3.69 28.24 5.64
C PRO A 139 5.14 28.03 5.18
N MET A 140 5.91 29.10 5.01
CA MET A 140 7.29 29.02 4.56
C MET A 140 8.24 28.65 5.71
N LYS A 141 7.84 28.94 6.96
CA LYS A 141 8.62 28.61 8.18
C LYS A 141 8.12 27.37 8.91
N THR A 142 6.82 27.10 8.87
CA THR A 142 6.18 26.04 9.67
C THR A 142 5.41 25.02 8.83
N GLY A 143 5.43 25.17 7.50
CA GLY A 143 4.74 24.27 6.60
C GLY A 143 5.42 22.92 6.46
N HIS A 144 4.62 21.87 6.54
CA HIS A 144 4.98 20.52 6.18
C HIS A 144 4.30 20.14 4.87
N LEU A 145 5.08 19.66 3.90
CA LEU A 145 4.56 19.05 2.68
C LEU A 145 4.14 17.61 2.98
N LEU A 146 2.85 17.31 2.86
CA LEU A 146 2.31 15.99 3.17
C LEU A 146 1.71 15.34 1.91
N PRO A 147 2.03 14.07 1.65
CA PRO A 147 1.36 13.32 0.59
C PRO A 147 -0.13 13.24 0.92
N SER A 148 -0.96 13.75 0.02
CA SER A 148 -2.39 13.94 0.24
C SER A 148 -3.23 13.07 -0.69
N LEU A 149 -2.88 12.98 -1.97
CA LEU A 149 -3.52 12.08 -2.93
C LEU A 149 -2.49 11.23 -3.66
N PHE A 150 -2.91 10.04 -4.05
CA PHE A 150 -2.16 9.15 -4.93
C PHE A 150 -2.99 8.91 -6.18
N VAL A 151 -2.48 9.29 -7.34
CA VAL A 151 -3.14 9.07 -8.62
C VAL A 151 -2.39 7.99 -9.35
N LEU A 152 -3.10 6.91 -9.69
CA LEU A 152 -2.58 5.86 -10.55
C LEU A 152 -3.11 6.12 -11.95
N SER A 153 -2.22 6.45 -12.89
CA SER A 153 -2.58 6.73 -14.29
C SER A 153 -1.88 5.78 -15.26
N PRO A 154 -2.43 5.62 -16.48
CA PRO A 154 -1.77 4.85 -17.52
C PRO A 154 -0.36 5.39 -17.80
N ASN A 155 0.55 4.52 -18.23
CA ASN A 155 1.83 4.99 -18.76
C ASN A 155 1.61 5.86 -20.00
N LYS A 156 2.40 6.92 -20.14
CA LYS A 156 2.55 7.58 -21.43
C LYS A 156 3.23 6.62 -22.40
N THR A 157 2.50 6.19 -23.42
CA THR A 157 3.06 5.64 -24.67
C THR A 157 3.94 6.67 -25.37
#